data_AF-A0A7C1HKK7-F1
#
_entry.id   AF-A0A7C1HKK7-F1
#
_cell.length_a   1.000
_cell.length_b   1.000
_cell.length_c   1.000
_cell.angle_alpha   90.00
_cell.angle_beta   90.00
_cell.angle_gamma   90.00
#
_symmetry.space_group_name_H-M   'P 1'
#
loop_
_entity.id
_entity.type
_entity.pdbx_description
1 polymer ?
#
loop_
_entity_poly.entity_id
_entity_poly.type
_entity_poly.pdbx_seq_one_letter_code
_entity_poly.pdbx_strand_id
1 'polypeptide(L)'
;MMLNLSLSVNGFQVINGYSDILTPFIGAAGGSAGATGWYSNLRMFSIDRFFPSSGGRLPIIRYLSKLLLNRIMFSEKEAITGFVPGVINKMAHDADYDPEPERSEEVLQSWEAIRSLNIELVSDDILESLENCAQAVLRANQAYSEIASAGIVLDQKSRDEHIRPLSDGLRQFDNLSSKARTVGSSSSRLRDVDA
;
A
#
# COMPACT_ATOMS: atom_id res chain seq x y z
N MET A 1 2.94 -12.02 2.16
CA MET A 1 3.14 -12.30 0.72
C MET A 1 3.26 -13.80 0.45
N MET A 2 4.25 -14.54 0.98
CA MET A 2 4.41 -15.98 0.68
C MET A 2 3.16 -16.84 0.96
N LEU A 3 2.47 -16.61 2.08
CA LEU A 3 1.23 -17.34 2.40
C LEU A 3 0.14 -17.15 1.33
N ASN A 4 -0.05 -15.92 0.85
CA ASN A 4 -0.99 -15.62 -0.22
C ASN A 4 -0.64 -16.38 -1.50
N LEU A 5 0.64 -16.37 -1.88
CA LEU A 5 1.10 -17.05 -3.09
C LEU A 5 0.85 -18.54 -3.00
N SER A 6 1.24 -19.16 -1.87
CA SER A 6 1.01 -20.58 -1.63
C SER A 6 -0.46 -20.93 -1.73
N LEU A 7 -1.35 -20.18 -1.09
CA LEU A 7 -2.79 -20.46 -1.13
C LEU A 7 -3.37 -20.24 -2.54
N SER A 8 -2.97 -19.15 -3.22
CA SER A 8 -3.43 -18.82 -4.56
C SER A 8 -3.04 -19.89 -5.59
N VAL A 9 -1.79 -20.37 -5.57
CA VAL A 9 -1.32 -21.47 -6.44
C VAL A 9 -2.07 -22.79 -6.18
N ASN A 10 -2.57 -22.99 -4.96
CA ASN A 10 -3.41 -24.13 -4.62
C ASN A 10 -4.90 -23.91 -4.93
N GLY A 11 -5.25 -22.85 -5.66
CA GLY A 11 -6.62 -22.57 -6.10
C GLY A 11 -7.52 -21.91 -5.06
N PHE A 12 -6.97 -21.46 -3.93
CA PHE A 12 -7.75 -20.73 -2.93
C PHE A 12 -7.92 -19.26 -3.32
N GLN A 13 -9.12 -18.74 -3.09
CA GLN A 13 -9.39 -17.31 -3.12
C GLN A 13 -8.97 -16.68 -1.79
N VAL A 14 -7.93 -15.85 -1.79
CA VAL A 14 -7.33 -15.32 -0.56
C VAL A 14 -7.89 -13.93 -0.29
N ILE A 15 -8.74 -13.81 0.73
CA ILE A 15 -9.24 -12.52 1.21
C ILE A 15 -8.44 -12.13 2.44
N ASN A 16 -7.66 -11.06 2.31
CA ASN A 16 -6.90 -10.51 3.41
C ASN A 16 -7.79 -9.61 4.25
N GLY A 17 -7.63 -9.68 5.57
CA GLY A 17 -8.27 -8.76 6.51
C GLY A 17 -7.77 -7.32 6.34
N TYR A 18 -7.63 -6.58 7.44
CA TYR A 18 -7.19 -5.19 7.37
C TYR A 18 -5.80 -5.08 6.71
N SER A 19 -5.76 -4.48 5.52
CA SER A 19 -4.56 -4.35 4.68
C SER A 19 -4.37 -2.94 4.14
N ASP A 20 -5.45 -2.17 3.92
CA ASP A 20 -5.39 -0.75 3.55
C ASP A 20 -4.46 -0.54 2.34
N ILE A 21 -3.51 0.38 2.43
CA ILE A 21 -2.54 0.72 1.40
C ILE A 21 -1.61 -0.44 0.99
N LEU A 22 -1.53 -1.50 1.80
CA LEU A 22 -0.76 -2.70 1.47
C LEU A 22 -1.52 -3.67 0.56
N THR A 23 -2.83 -3.45 0.36
CA THR A 23 -3.67 -4.30 -0.50
C THR A 23 -3.05 -4.57 -1.88
N PRO A 24 -2.56 -3.58 -2.66
CA PRO A 24 -1.93 -3.87 -3.96
C PRO A 24 -0.70 -4.78 -3.86
N PHE A 25 0.15 -4.61 -2.84
CA PHE A 25 1.33 -5.46 -2.62
C PHE A 25 0.96 -6.90 -2.26
N ILE A 26 -0.16 -7.05 -1.54
CA ILE A 26 -0.71 -8.35 -1.17
C ILE A 26 -1.39 -9.00 -2.38
N GLY A 27 -2.05 -8.20 -3.23
CA GLY A 27 -2.61 -8.60 -4.52
C GLY A 27 -1.54 -9.12 -5.47
N ALA A 28 -0.42 -8.41 -5.59
CA ALA A 28 0.76 -8.85 -6.34
C ALA A 28 1.34 -10.21 -5.85
N ALA A 29 0.98 -10.65 -4.64
CA ALA A 29 1.35 -11.95 -4.10
C ALA A 29 0.24 -13.01 -4.21
N GLY A 30 -0.79 -12.81 -5.03
CA GLY A 30 -1.93 -13.74 -5.20
C GLY A 30 -3.09 -13.48 -4.24
N GLY A 31 -3.15 -12.32 -3.58
CA GLY A 31 -4.32 -11.89 -2.83
C GLY A 31 -5.49 -11.53 -3.76
N SER A 32 -6.70 -11.99 -3.45
CA SER A 32 -7.90 -11.70 -4.23
C SER A 32 -8.64 -10.44 -3.77
N ALA A 33 -8.56 -10.10 -2.49
CA ALA A 33 -9.14 -8.89 -1.92
C ALA A 33 -8.45 -8.51 -0.61
N GLY A 34 -8.57 -7.23 -0.22
CA GLY A 34 -8.10 -6.72 1.06
C GLY A 34 -9.16 -5.82 1.71
N ALA A 35 -9.24 -5.85 3.04
CA ALA A 35 -10.15 -4.98 3.78
C ALA A 35 -9.50 -3.63 4.14
N THR A 36 -10.31 -2.57 4.09
CA THR A 36 -9.97 -1.22 4.55
C THR A 36 -10.87 -0.83 5.73
N GLY A 37 -10.50 0.22 6.45
CA GLY A 37 -11.29 0.77 7.55
C GLY A 37 -12.02 2.05 7.16
N TRP A 38 -12.95 2.47 8.02
CA TRP A 38 -13.60 3.77 7.95
C TRP A 38 -12.70 4.93 8.39
N TYR A 39 -11.76 4.66 9.32
CA TYR A 39 -10.78 5.66 9.76
C TYR A 39 -9.38 5.06 9.75
N SER A 40 -8.39 5.89 9.40
CA SER A 40 -6.98 5.49 9.30
C SER A 40 -6.35 5.04 10.63
N ASN A 41 -6.98 5.32 11.78
CA ASN A 41 -6.53 4.93 13.11
C ASN A 41 -7.26 3.71 13.70
N LEU A 42 -8.32 3.19 13.05
CA LEU A 42 -9.02 1.97 13.46
C LEU A 42 -8.32 0.67 12.99
N ARG A 43 -7.03 0.75 12.63
CA ARG A 43 -6.27 -0.36 12.01
C ARG A 43 -6.11 -1.59 12.89
N MET A 44 -6.24 -1.43 14.21
CA MET A 44 -6.02 -2.51 15.16
C MET A 44 -6.85 -2.24 16.43
N PHE A 45 -7.73 -3.18 16.77
CA PHE A 45 -8.31 -3.22 18.11
C PHE A 45 -7.19 -3.50 19.12
N SER A 46 -6.95 -2.57 20.03
CA SER A 46 -5.96 -2.72 21.10
C SER A 46 -6.69 -2.66 22.43
N ILE A 47 -6.54 -3.72 23.24
CA ILE A 47 -7.16 -3.81 24.57
C ILE A 47 -6.63 -2.72 25.50
N ASP A 48 -5.38 -2.29 25.31
CA ASP A 48 -4.76 -1.20 26.07
C ASP A 48 -5.39 0.16 25.77
N ARG A 49 -6.00 0.32 24.58
CA ARG A 49 -6.76 1.51 24.18
C ARG A 49 -8.26 1.36 24.36
N PHE A 50 -8.72 0.18 24.78
CA PHE A 50 -10.13 -0.09 25.04
C PHE A 50 -10.60 0.57 26.34
N PHE A 51 -9.72 0.64 27.35
CA PHE A 51 -10.04 1.32 28.59
C PHE A 51 -9.92 2.85 28.44
N PRO A 52 -10.93 3.63 28.88
CA PRO A 52 -10.95 5.06 28.68
C PRO A 52 -9.91 5.75 29.57
N SER A 53 -8.81 6.22 28.97
CA SER A 53 -7.86 7.14 29.59
C SER A 53 -8.24 8.58 29.24
N SER A 54 -9.33 9.10 29.82
CA SER A 54 -9.95 10.40 29.48
C SER A 54 -10.40 10.54 28.01
N GLY A 55 -11.04 11.66 27.66
CA GLY A 55 -11.53 11.91 26.29
C GLY A 55 -10.41 11.75 25.26
N GLY A 56 -10.62 10.89 24.27
CA GLY A 56 -9.61 10.59 23.24
C GLY A 56 -9.37 11.78 22.30
N ARG A 57 -8.10 12.04 21.97
CA ARG A 57 -7.75 12.99 20.92
C ARG A 57 -8.38 12.55 19.60
N LEU A 58 -9.12 13.46 18.98
CA LEU A 58 -9.77 13.19 17.71
C LEU A 58 -8.74 12.90 16.61
N PRO A 59 -9.06 12.04 15.63
CA PRO A 59 -8.17 11.75 14.51
C PRO A 59 -7.81 13.03 13.75
N ILE A 60 -6.54 13.11 13.34
CA ILE A 60 -6.03 14.17 12.46
C ILE A 60 -6.36 13.77 11.03
N ILE A 61 -6.97 14.68 10.26
CA ILE A 61 -7.28 14.50 8.84
C ILE A 61 -5.99 14.23 8.08
N ARG A 62 -6.01 13.19 7.24
CA ARG A 62 -4.89 12.86 6.37
C ARG A 62 -5.32 12.59 4.95
N TYR A 63 -4.53 13.11 4.02
CA TYR A 63 -4.65 12.84 2.60
C TYR A 63 -3.85 11.59 2.24
N LEU A 64 -4.46 10.62 1.56
CA LEU A 64 -3.73 9.48 1.02
C LEU A 64 -3.12 9.85 -0.34
N SER A 65 -1.79 9.98 -0.39
CA SER A 65 -1.06 10.19 -1.64
C SER A 65 -0.58 8.85 -2.21
N LYS A 66 -1.00 8.57 -3.45
CA LYS A 66 -0.57 7.39 -4.20
C LYS A 66 0.91 7.44 -4.54
N LEU A 67 1.41 8.61 -4.91
CA LEU A 67 2.83 8.82 -5.24
C LEU A 67 3.73 8.50 -4.04
N LEU A 68 3.33 8.95 -2.85
CA LEU A 68 4.12 8.76 -1.63
C LEU A 68 3.91 7.40 -0.97
N LEU A 69 2.96 6.60 -1.47
CA LEU A 69 2.51 5.35 -0.86
C LEU A 69 2.25 5.51 0.65
N ASN A 70 1.72 6.66 1.05
CA ASN A 70 1.48 6.99 2.45
C ASN A 70 0.41 8.08 2.62
N ARG A 71 0.01 8.27 3.87
CA ARG A 71 -0.89 9.34 4.30
C ARG A 71 -0.11 10.52 4.87
N ILE A 72 -0.38 11.71 4.36
CA ILE A 72 0.20 12.98 4.79
C ILE A 72 -0.86 13.85 5.45
N MET A 73 -0.48 14.74 6.36
CA MET A 73 -1.41 15.70 6.94
C MET A 73 -1.95 16.65 5.87
N PHE A 74 -3.15 17.20 6.11
CA PHE A 74 -3.72 18.23 5.23
C PHE A 74 -2.74 19.39 4.97
N SER A 75 -2.12 19.92 6.02
CA SER A 75 -1.13 21.00 5.93
C SER A 75 0.14 20.60 5.15
N GLU A 76 0.59 19.35 5.27
CA GLU A 76 1.72 18.83 4.49
C GLU A 76 1.35 18.72 3.01
N LYS A 77 0.13 18.26 2.70
CA LYS A 77 -0.39 18.23 1.32
C LYS A 77 -0.26 19.61 0.68
N GLU A 78 -0.75 20.65 1.36
CA GLU A 78 -0.69 22.03 0.86
C GLU A 78 0.76 22.50 0.67
N ALA A 79 1.63 22.26 1.65
CA ALA A 79 3.03 22.66 1.59
C ALA A 79 3.80 21.98 0.46
N ILE A 80 3.54 20.69 0.21
CA ILE A 80 4.27 19.90 -0.79
C ILE A 80 3.76 20.16 -2.22
N THR A 81 2.46 20.44 -2.40
CA THR A 81 1.83 20.52 -3.72
C THR A 81 2.51 21.53 -4.66
N GLY A 82 3.06 22.62 -4.12
CA GLY A 82 3.80 23.62 -4.90
C GLY A 82 5.14 23.14 -5.46
N PHE A 83 5.73 22.11 -4.86
CA PHE A 83 7.06 21.58 -5.22
C PHE A 83 6.99 20.22 -5.90
N VAL A 84 6.08 19.35 -5.43
CA VAL A 84 5.85 18.02 -5.99
C VAL A 84 4.35 17.88 -6.30
N PRO A 85 3.87 18.42 -7.45
CA PRO A 85 2.44 18.43 -7.79
C PRO A 85 1.82 17.03 -7.93
N GLY A 86 2.66 16.02 -8.21
CA GLY A 86 2.25 14.62 -8.30
C GLY A 86 1.81 13.99 -6.98
N VAL A 87 1.98 14.70 -5.85
CA VAL A 87 1.43 14.25 -4.56
C VAL A 87 -0.09 14.20 -4.58
N ILE A 88 -0.74 15.05 -5.38
CA ILE A 88 -2.19 15.00 -5.63
C ILE A 88 -2.51 13.91 -6.64
N ASN A 89 -3.46 13.05 -6.31
CA ASN A 89 -3.82 11.86 -7.08
C ASN A 89 -4.57 12.17 -8.39
N LYS A 90 -5.18 13.37 -8.48
CA LYS A 90 -6.04 13.83 -9.57
C LYS A 90 -7.30 12.98 -9.74
N MET A 91 -7.97 12.67 -8.63
CA MET A 91 -9.22 11.91 -8.60
C MET A 91 -10.38 12.76 -8.09
N ALA A 92 -11.61 12.23 -8.16
CA ALA A 92 -12.82 13.03 -7.88
C ALA A 92 -12.83 13.54 -6.42
N HIS A 93 -12.50 12.67 -5.46
CA HIS A 93 -12.51 13.02 -4.03
C HIS A 93 -11.28 13.83 -3.59
N ASP A 94 -10.35 14.17 -4.50
CA ASP A 94 -9.33 15.18 -4.18
C ASP A 94 -9.95 16.59 -4.07
N ALA A 95 -11.10 16.83 -4.72
CA ALA A 95 -11.84 18.07 -4.63
C ALA A 95 -12.43 18.32 -3.23
N ASP A 96 -12.67 17.26 -2.45
CA ASP A 96 -13.16 17.36 -1.07
C ASP A 96 -12.10 17.95 -0.12
N TYR A 97 -10.85 18.06 -0.58
CA TYR A 97 -9.74 18.66 0.16
C TYR A 97 -9.43 20.11 -0.24
N ASP A 98 -10.45 20.82 -0.72
CA ASP A 98 -10.47 22.27 -0.90
C ASP A 98 -11.87 22.82 -0.52
N PRO A 99 -12.12 23.18 0.77
CA PRO A 99 -11.19 23.28 1.90
C PRO A 99 -10.93 21.96 2.64
N GLU A 100 -10.34 21.97 3.85
CA GLU A 100 -10.14 20.76 4.68
C GLU A 100 -11.48 20.02 4.93
N PRO A 101 -11.58 18.71 4.62
CA PRO A 101 -12.84 17.98 4.70
C PRO A 101 -13.25 17.65 6.13
N GLU A 102 -14.52 17.27 6.29
CA GLU A 102 -14.95 16.62 7.53
C GLU A 102 -14.31 15.22 7.67
N ARG A 103 -14.15 14.77 8.92
CA ARG A 103 -13.53 13.46 9.21
C ARG A 103 -14.27 12.28 8.58
N SER A 104 -15.58 12.39 8.45
CA SER A 104 -16.42 11.38 7.79
C SER A 104 -16.21 11.30 6.29
N GLU A 105 -15.61 12.32 5.68
CA GLU A 105 -15.41 12.43 4.23
C GLU A 105 -13.98 12.06 3.81
N GLU A 106 -12.98 12.19 4.71
CA GLU A 106 -11.58 11.73 4.50
C GLU A 106 -11.50 10.33 3.88
N VAL A 107 -12.41 9.44 4.32
CA VAL A 107 -12.46 8.04 3.93
C VAL A 107 -12.78 7.83 2.45
N LEU A 108 -13.59 8.70 1.84
CA LEU A 108 -14.00 8.55 0.43
C LEU A 108 -12.78 8.70 -0.48
N GLN A 109 -11.95 9.71 -0.21
CA GLN A 109 -10.67 9.92 -0.89
C GLN A 109 -9.71 8.74 -0.67
N SER A 110 -9.64 8.22 0.56
CA SER A 110 -8.81 7.05 0.85
C SER A 110 -9.25 5.81 0.08
N TRP A 111 -10.54 5.51 0.03
CA TRP A 111 -11.06 4.34 -0.68
C TRP A 111 -10.89 4.47 -2.20
N GLU A 112 -11.13 5.65 -2.76
CA GLU A 112 -10.90 5.93 -4.18
C GLU A 112 -9.42 5.71 -4.53
N ALA A 113 -8.51 6.26 -3.73
CA ALA A 113 -7.07 6.11 -3.94
C ALA A 113 -6.60 4.65 -3.83
N ILE A 114 -7.07 3.89 -2.84
CA ILE A 114 -6.73 2.47 -2.68
C ILE A 114 -7.27 1.66 -3.85
N ARG A 115 -8.52 1.90 -4.26
CA ARG A 115 -9.11 1.23 -5.43
C ARG A 115 -8.29 1.52 -6.69
N SER A 116 -7.92 2.77 -6.91
CA SER A 116 -7.09 3.17 -8.05
C SER A 116 -5.70 2.50 -8.00
N LEU A 117 -5.04 2.44 -6.84
CA LEU A 117 -3.77 1.72 -6.67
C LEU A 117 -3.89 0.23 -6.99
N ASN A 118 -4.98 -0.43 -6.61
CA ASN A 118 -5.18 -1.84 -6.95
C ASN A 118 -5.32 -2.04 -8.46
N ILE A 119 -6.09 -1.18 -9.13
CA ILE A 119 -6.24 -1.22 -10.59
C ILE A 119 -4.91 -0.98 -11.31
N GLU A 120 -4.07 -0.09 -10.78
CA GLU A 120 -2.79 0.27 -11.41
C GLU A 120 -1.66 -0.74 -11.14
N LEU A 121 -1.65 -1.40 -9.98
CA LEU A 121 -0.52 -2.19 -9.54
C LEU A 121 -0.75 -3.70 -9.62
N VAL A 122 -2.01 -4.15 -9.68
CA VAL A 122 -2.36 -5.58 -9.70
C VAL A 122 -2.88 -5.96 -11.08
N SER A 123 -2.28 -6.99 -11.66
CA SER A 123 -2.68 -7.62 -12.93
C SER A 123 -2.87 -9.13 -12.73
N ASP A 124 -3.30 -9.82 -13.77
CA ASP A 124 -3.40 -11.29 -13.75
C ASP A 124 -2.02 -11.98 -13.74
N ASP A 125 -0.95 -11.26 -14.11
CA ASP A 125 0.42 -11.76 -13.98
C ASP A 125 1.08 -11.25 -12.68
N ILE A 126 1.50 -12.21 -11.85
CA ILE A 126 2.22 -11.96 -10.61
C ILE A 126 3.53 -11.21 -10.87
N LEU A 127 4.27 -11.55 -11.93
CA LEU A 127 5.55 -10.91 -12.24
C LEU A 127 5.35 -9.45 -12.63
N GLU A 128 4.36 -9.19 -13.49
CA GLU A 128 3.99 -7.82 -13.86
C GLU A 128 3.54 -7.02 -12.64
N SER A 129 2.71 -7.62 -11.77
CA SER A 129 2.26 -6.97 -10.55
C SER A 129 3.42 -6.62 -9.60
N LEU A 130 4.39 -7.53 -9.44
CA LEU A 130 5.59 -7.28 -8.62
C LEU A 130 6.44 -6.14 -9.19
N GLU A 131 6.63 -6.11 -10.51
CA GLU A 131 7.35 -5.04 -11.18
C GLU A 131 6.63 -3.70 -11.00
N ASN A 132 5.31 -3.67 -11.20
CA ASN A 132 4.49 -2.47 -10.99
C ASN A 132 4.62 -1.94 -9.55
N CYS A 133 4.54 -2.84 -8.56
CA CYS A 133 4.77 -2.48 -7.15
C CYS A 133 6.19 -1.98 -6.90
N ALA A 134 7.22 -2.61 -7.47
CA ALA A 134 8.61 -2.17 -7.34
C ALA A 134 8.83 -0.77 -7.93
N GLN A 135 8.28 -0.51 -9.11
CA GLN A 135 8.31 0.81 -9.76
C GLN A 135 7.53 1.87 -8.96
N ALA A 136 6.42 1.50 -8.32
CA ALA A 136 5.71 2.40 -7.41
C ALA A 136 6.58 2.80 -6.21
N VAL A 137 7.27 1.84 -5.59
CA VAL A 137 8.19 2.09 -4.47
C VAL A 137 9.38 2.97 -4.89
N LEU A 138 9.93 2.75 -6.09
CA LEU A 138 11.01 3.59 -6.64
C LEU A 138 10.54 5.04 -6.86
N ARG A 139 9.35 5.24 -7.45
CA ARG A 139 8.75 6.56 -7.64
C ARG A 139 8.48 7.27 -6.32
N ALA A 140 8.00 6.55 -5.31
CA ALA A 140 7.79 7.11 -3.97
C ALA A 140 9.12 7.58 -3.35
N ASN A 141 10.18 6.77 -3.44
CA ASN A 141 11.50 7.13 -2.94
C ASN A 141 12.07 8.39 -3.63
N GLN A 142 11.85 8.52 -4.94
CA GLN A 142 12.22 9.72 -5.68
C GLN A 142 11.42 10.94 -5.20
N ALA A 143 10.11 10.81 -5.03
CA ALA A 143 9.26 11.89 -4.55
C ALA A 143 9.66 12.37 -3.14
N TYR A 144 9.99 11.46 -2.22
CA TYR A 144 10.51 11.84 -0.90
C TYR A 144 11.86 12.57 -1.00
N SER A 145 12.73 12.19 -1.94
CA SER A 145 13.99 12.87 -2.18
C SER A 145 13.78 14.30 -2.72
N GLU A 146 12.79 14.49 -3.59
CA GLU A 146 12.39 15.81 -4.10
C GLU A 146 11.82 16.70 -2.98
N ILE A 147 10.95 16.15 -2.12
CA ILE A 147 10.39 16.85 -0.94
C ILE A 147 11.51 17.30 0.00
N ALA A 148 12.46 16.40 0.31
CA ALA A 148 13.59 16.71 1.17
C ALA A 148 14.50 17.79 0.56
N SER A 149 14.71 17.75 -0.76
CA SER A 149 15.51 18.74 -1.49
C SER A 149 14.86 20.13 -1.50
N ALA A 150 13.53 20.20 -1.41
CA ALA A 150 12.78 21.45 -1.23
C ALA A 150 12.83 21.99 0.22
N GLY A 151 13.49 21.28 1.16
CA GLY A 151 13.61 21.69 2.56
C GLY A 151 12.34 21.47 3.40
N ILE A 152 11.39 20.68 2.90
CA ILE A 152 10.14 20.39 3.61
C ILE A 152 10.37 19.25 4.60
N VAL A 153 10.07 19.49 5.87
CA VAL A 153 10.18 18.49 6.94
C VAL A 153 8.79 17.92 7.23
N LEU A 154 8.63 16.62 6.97
CA LEU A 154 7.40 15.89 7.25
C LEU A 154 7.32 15.42 8.72
N ASP A 155 6.09 15.31 9.23
CA ASP A 155 5.75 14.61 10.46
C ASP A 155 6.24 13.16 10.39
N GLN A 156 6.57 12.60 11.55
CA GLN A 156 7.10 11.24 11.66
C GLN A 156 6.23 10.21 10.92
N LYS A 157 4.90 10.34 10.97
CA LYS A 157 3.99 9.36 10.33
C LYS A 157 3.88 9.52 8.82
N SER A 158 4.37 10.62 8.28
CA SER A 158 4.27 11.01 6.88
C SER A 158 5.59 10.83 6.13
N ARG A 159 6.65 10.45 6.85
CA ARG A 159 7.98 10.12 6.30
C ARG A 159 8.00 8.78 5.54
N ASP A 160 9.13 8.57 4.92
CA ASP A 160 9.49 7.44 4.05
C ASP A 160 9.91 6.16 4.79
N GLU A 161 9.76 6.09 6.12
CA GLU A 161 10.20 4.93 6.94
C GLU A 161 9.61 3.58 6.46
N HIS A 162 8.46 3.60 5.80
CA HIS A 162 7.77 2.44 5.25
C HIS A 162 8.30 1.97 3.88
N ILE A 163 9.00 2.83 3.13
CA ILE A 163 9.51 2.55 1.78
C ILE A 163 10.54 1.43 1.79
N ARG A 164 11.47 1.47 2.75
CA ARG A 164 12.52 0.45 2.86
C ARG A 164 11.93 -0.94 3.18
N PRO A 165 11.08 -1.13 4.21
CA PRO A 165 10.40 -2.40 4.44
C PRO A 165 9.63 -2.93 3.23
N LEU A 166 8.98 -2.05 2.45
CA LEU A 166 8.28 -2.45 1.21
C LEU A 166 9.27 -2.97 0.15
N SER A 167 10.36 -2.23 -0.09
CA SER A 167 11.38 -2.64 -1.06
C SER A 167 12.04 -3.96 -0.66
N ASP A 168 12.43 -4.09 0.61
CA ASP A 168 13.05 -5.30 1.14
C ASP A 168 12.10 -6.51 1.06
N GLY A 169 10.81 -6.29 1.38
CA GLY A 169 9.77 -7.31 1.29
C GLY A 169 9.54 -7.81 -0.15
N LEU A 170 9.47 -6.89 -1.13
CA LEU A 170 9.36 -7.24 -2.55
C LEU A 170 10.56 -8.05 -3.04
N ARG A 171 11.78 -7.59 -2.73
CA ARG A 171 13.03 -8.29 -3.11
C ARG A 171 13.11 -9.68 -2.49
N GLN A 172 12.75 -9.82 -1.21
CA GLN A 172 12.76 -11.12 -0.54
C GLN A 172 11.74 -12.07 -1.18
N PHE A 173 10.54 -11.57 -1.50
CA PHE A 173 9.51 -12.37 -2.14
C PHE A 173 9.89 -12.82 -3.55
N ASP A 174 10.47 -11.93 -4.36
CA ASP A 174 10.94 -12.29 -5.70
C ASP A 174 12.04 -13.37 -5.66
N ASN A 175 13.00 -13.24 -4.75
CA ASN A 175 14.04 -14.25 -4.52
C ASN A 175 13.51 -15.62 -4.08
N LEU A 176 12.42 -15.66 -3.30
CA LEU A 176 11.80 -16.92 -2.86
C LEU A 176 10.93 -17.54 -3.96
N SER A 177 10.16 -16.72 -4.67
CA SER A 177 9.25 -17.17 -5.72
C SER A 177 10.00 -17.67 -6.96
N SER A 178 11.12 -17.03 -7.34
CA SER A 178 12.02 -17.51 -8.39
C SER A 178 12.56 -18.90 -8.07
N LYS A 179 13.08 -19.11 -6.85
CA LYS A 179 13.56 -20.43 -6.38
C LYS A 179 12.46 -21.50 -6.40
N ALA A 180 11.25 -21.17 -5.94
CA ALA A 180 10.12 -22.11 -5.95
C ALA A 180 9.75 -22.57 -7.37
N ARG A 181 9.81 -21.66 -8.35
CA ARG A 181 9.55 -21.97 -9.77
C ARG A 181 10.60 -22.91 -10.37
N THR A 182 11.89 -22.73 -10.05
CA THR A 182 12.97 -23.60 -10.54
C THR A 182 12.89 -25.03 -9.97
N VAL A 183 12.45 -25.17 -8.72
CA VAL A 183 12.26 -26.49 -8.09
C VAL A 183 11.03 -27.21 -8.66
N GLY A 184 9.94 -26.48 -8.94
CA GLY A 184 8.72 -27.04 -9.55
C GLY A 184 8.95 -27.62 -10.95
N SER A 185 9.73 -26.96 -11.81
CA SER A 185 10.05 -27.46 -13.16
C SER A 185 10.95 -28.70 -13.16
N SER A 186 11.66 -28.95 -12.06
CA SER A 186 12.53 -30.10 -11.89
C SER A 186 11.75 -31.35 -11.42
N SER A 187 10.66 -31.14 -10.67
CA SER A 187 9.77 -32.22 -10.19
C SER A 187 8.78 -32.70 -11.27
N SER A 188 8.39 -31.85 -12.24
CA SER A 188 7.55 -32.28 -13.37
C SER A 188 8.32 -33.19 -14.34
N ARG A 189 9.61 -32.94 -14.60
CA ARG A 189 10.45 -33.80 -15.46
C ARG A 189 10.69 -35.21 -14.91
N LEU A 190 10.47 -35.45 -13.62
CA LEU A 190 10.62 -36.77 -13.02
C LEU A 190 9.33 -37.61 -13.08
N ARG A 191 8.19 -37.03 -13.47
CA ARG A 191 6.91 -37.77 -13.61
C ARG A 191 6.64 -38.25 -15.03
N ASP A 192 7.34 -37.70 -16.02
CA ASP A 192 7.17 -38.06 -17.44
C ASP A 192 8.13 -39.19 -17.90
N VAL A 193 8.85 -39.83 -16.97
CA VAL A 193 9.81 -40.91 -17.30
C VAL A 193 9.28 -42.32 -16.94
N ASP A 194 8.13 -42.41 -16.25
CA ASP A 194 7.53 -43.69 -15.81
C ASP A 194 6.09 -43.92 -16.35
N ALA A 195 5.81 -43.55 -17.60
CA ALA A 195 4.56 -43.87 -18.29
C ALA A 195 4.80 -44.58 -19.64
#